data_AF-A0A197SSF6-F1
#
_entry.id   AF-A0A197SSF6-F1
#
_cell.length_a   1.000
_cell.length_b   1.000
_cell.length_c   1.000
_cell.angle_alpha   90.00
_cell.angle_beta   90.00
_cell.angle_gamma   90.00
#
_symmetry.space_group_name_H-M   'P 1'
#
loop_
_entity.id
_entity.type
_entity.pdbx_description
1 polymer ?
#
loop_
_entity_poly.entity_id
_entity_poly.type
_entity_poly.pdbx_seq_one_letter_code
_entity_poly.pdbx_strand_id
1 'polypeptide(L)'
;MPYVLVDDRHKSDPVWSHLADGKAARVVIIRDAYVCLMTASAEQLTDGYLTLAMATTALRDHTAADQRRLPALLSEPVLGRPVKLHRRGDECACIPRGWDEGWDFYIHEFLKHNPSKRQKTLRDGKRRDLADPGLRALVLHRDGSYCRYCWSGPLNNKLGAAKFPEAAQLRLTYDHVDPEAPAGPDGANLVIACQRCNQAKGPCTPEVAGMPVLPAPTAEEAAALPVNFRGKYTLLGRPNETPDHPLNQREITDPVIDPYIDPTIDPHGDLDAGPGPVPSLARPECPGHTPDHPCDVIAPLSGSGRVGPPVIRSESNPPEARDIGSTPHRPATQIPHAVQPQPEGARS
;
A
#
# COMPACT_ATOMS: atom_id res chain seq x y z
N MET A 1 9.68 -4.72 -4.61
CA MET A 1 9.57 -6.20 -4.58
C MET A 1 8.23 -6.60 -5.16
N PRO A 2 8.18 -7.60 -6.05
CA PRO A 2 6.92 -8.23 -6.45
C PRO A 2 6.25 -8.79 -5.19
N TYR A 3 4.94 -8.61 -5.08
CA TYR A 3 4.14 -9.27 -4.08
C TYR A 3 2.92 -9.84 -4.79
N VAL A 4 2.46 -10.98 -4.33
CA VAL A 4 1.22 -11.61 -4.81
C VAL A 4 0.24 -11.66 -3.67
N LEU A 5 -1.00 -11.30 -3.98
CA LEU A 5 -2.13 -11.43 -3.08
C LEU A 5 -2.89 -12.68 -3.47
N VAL A 6 -3.13 -13.52 -2.47
CA VAL A 6 -3.96 -14.71 -2.55
C VAL A 6 -5.19 -14.50 -1.68
N ASP A 7 -6.29 -15.14 -2.05
CA ASP A 7 -7.53 -15.12 -1.25
C ASP A 7 -7.30 -15.66 0.18
N ASP A 8 -8.06 -15.15 1.15
CA ASP A 8 -7.94 -15.53 2.56
C ASP A 8 -8.25 -17.03 2.77
N ARG A 9 -9.10 -17.60 1.91
CA ARG A 9 -9.43 -19.03 1.92
C ARG A 9 -8.41 -19.88 1.18
N HIS A 10 -7.34 -19.31 0.63
CA HIS A 10 -6.34 -20.05 -0.14
C HIS A 10 -5.79 -21.26 0.62
N LYS A 11 -5.49 -21.14 1.92
CA LYS A 11 -4.96 -22.26 2.72
C LYS A 11 -5.98 -23.34 3.06
N SER A 12 -7.27 -23.02 3.10
CA SER A 12 -8.35 -23.94 3.47
C SER A 12 -9.17 -24.43 2.27
N ASP A 13 -8.89 -23.93 1.07
CA ASP A 13 -9.64 -24.28 -0.14
C ASP A 13 -9.56 -25.81 -0.41
N PRO A 14 -10.71 -26.52 -0.46
CA PRO A 14 -10.76 -27.97 -0.64
C PRO A 14 -10.27 -28.44 -2.02
N VAL A 15 -10.20 -27.52 -3.01
CA VAL A 15 -9.64 -27.79 -4.34
C VAL A 15 -8.24 -28.39 -4.23
N TRP A 16 -7.42 -27.90 -3.30
CA TRP A 16 -6.05 -28.39 -3.16
C TRP A 16 -5.99 -29.85 -2.72
N SER A 17 -6.81 -30.22 -1.73
CA SER A 17 -6.89 -31.61 -1.25
C SER A 17 -7.42 -32.53 -2.34
N HIS A 18 -8.38 -32.07 -3.15
CA HIS A 18 -8.91 -32.85 -4.25
C HIS A 18 -7.86 -33.08 -5.36
N LEU A 19 -7.18 -32.03 -5.83
CA LEU A 19 -6.10 -32.15 -6.82
C LEU A 19 -4.90 -33.00 -6.34
N ALA A 20 -4.75 -33.11 -5.03
CA ALA A 20 -3.70 -33.91 -4.39
C ALA A 20 -4.11 -35.36 -4.11
N ASP A 21 -5.33 -35.78 -4.46
CA ASP A 21 -5.91 -37.08 -4.09
C ASP A 21 -5.88 -37.33 -2.56
N GLY A 22 -6.12 -36.27 -1.78
CA GLY A 22 -6.08 -36.29 -0.31
C GLY A 22 -4.68 -36.34 0.31
N LYS A 23 -3.61 -36.39 -0.48
CA LYS A 23 -2.23 -36.52 0.04
C LYS A 23 -1.67 -35.17 0.50
N ALA A 24 -1.51 -34.99 1.81
CA ALA A 24 -1.05 -33.74 2.42
C ALA A 24 0.28 -33.20 1.84
N ALA A 25 1.28 -34.06 1.63
CA ALA A 25 2.55 -33.64 1.05
C ALA A 25 2.39 -33.03 -0.36
N ARG A 26 1.44 -33.54 -1.15
CA ARG A 26 1.17 -33.06 -2.50
C ARG A 26 0.33 -31.79 -2.50
N VAL A 27 -0.53 -31.57 -1.49
CA VAL A 27 -1.23 -30.30 -1.29
C VAL A 27 -0.24 -29.14 -1.18
N VAL A 28 0.82 -29.32 -0.39
CA VAL A 28 1.86 -28.30 -0.21
C VAL A 28 2.53 -27.98 -1.55
N ILE A 29 2.95 -29.00 -2.30
CA ILE A 29 3.60 -28.83 -3.61
C ILE A 29 2.68 -28.11 -4.61
N ILE A 30 1.41 -28.48 -4.70
CA ILE A 30 0.46 -27.85 -5.64
C ILE A 30 0.21 -26.38 -5.29
N ARG A 31 0.08 -26.07 -3.99
CA ARG A 31 -0.11 -24.68 -3.53
C ARG A 31 1.11 -23.83 -3.80
N ASP A 32 2.29 -24.34 -3.46
CA ASP A 32 3.57 -23.68 -3.70
C ASP A 32 3.75 -23.38 -5.19
N ALA A 33 3.50 -24.37 -6.05
CA ALA A 33 3.52 -24.21 -7.50
C ALA A 33 2.58 -23.12 -7.99
N TYR A 34 1.34 -23.07 -7.48
CA TYR A 34 0.38 -22.01 -7.83
C TYR A 34 0.90 -20.61 -7.44
N VAL A 35 1.49 -20.47 -6.25
CA VAL A 35 2.08 -19.21 -5.79
C VAL A 35 3.32 -18.83 -6.62
N CYS A 36 4.16 -19.78 -7.01
CA CYS A 36 5.29 -19.55 -7.91
C CYS A 36 4.83 -19.03 -9.28
N LEU A 37 3.77 -19.62 -9.85
CA LEU A 37 3.18 -19.16 -11.12
C LEU A 37 2.61 -17.74 -10.99
N MET A 38 1.87 -17.45 -9.92
CA MET A 38 1.38 -16.10 -9.60
C MET A 38 2.52 -15.09 -9.52
N THR A 39 3.61 -15.47 -8.83
CA THR A 39 4.77 -14.61 -8.62
C THR A 39 5.47 -14.32 -9.94
N ALA A 40 5.66 -15.33 -10.79
CA ALA A 40 6.25 -15.17 -12.11
C ALA A 40 5.46 -14.19 -12.98
N SER A 41 4.13 -14.25 -12.96
CA SER A 41 3.31 -13.27 -13.69
C SER A 41 3.43 -11.86 -13.10
N ALA A 42 3.43 -11.71 -11.78
CA ALA A 42 3.55 -10.43 -11.10
C ALA A 42 4.94 -9.77 -11.28
N GLU A 43 5.98 -10.58 -11.40
CA GLU A 43 7.35 -10.15 -11.69
C GLU A 43 7.48 -9.62 -13.12
N GLN A 44 6.96 -10.37 -14.08
CA GLN A 44 7.04 -10.00 -15.50
C GLN A 44 5.95 -9.03 -15.96
N LEU A 45 5.05 -8.64 -15.05
CA LEU A 45 3.95 -7.72 -15.31
C LEU A 45 3.06 -8.19 -16.46
N THR A 46 2.68 -9.46 -16.45
CA THR A 46 1.91 -10.09 -17.53
C THR A 46 0.41 -10.20 -17.22
N ASP A 47 -0.09 -9.55 -16.18
CA ASP A 47 -1.52 -9.48 -15.85
C ASP A 47 -2.21 -10.85 -15.65
N GLY A 48 -1.46 -11.85 -15.19
CA GLY A 48 -1.93 -13.22 -14.98
C GLY A 48 -1.60 -14.18 -16.12
N TYR A 49 -1.10 -13.68 -17.26
CA TYR A 49 -0.72 -14.52 -18.40
C TYR A 49 0.67 -15.13 -18.20
N LEU A 50 0.86 -16.36 -18.67
CA LEU A 50 2.14 -17.06 -18.63
C LEU A 50 2.40 -17.78 -19.96
N THR A 51 3.65 -17.74 -20.40
CA THR A 51 4.13 -18.67 -21.43
C THR A 51 4.57 -19.98 -20.79
N LEU A 52 4.72 -21.03 -21.58
CA LEU A 52 5.25 -22.32 -21.13
C LEU A 52 6.66 -22.17 -20.54
N ALA A 53 7.50 -21.32 -21.14
CA ALA A 53 8.85 -21.04 -20.64
C ALA A 53 8.82 -20.35 -19.26
N MET A 54 7.90 -19.38 -19.07
CA MET A 54 7.70 -18.73 -17.78
C MET A 54 7.22 -19.72 -16.73
N ALA A 55 6.21 -20.54 -17.03
CA ALA A 55 5.70 -21.54 -16.11
C ALA A 55 6.77 -22.56 -15.73
N THR A 56 7.57 -23.03 -16.70
CA THR A 56 8.68 -23.96 -16.46
C THR A 56 9.74 -23.34 -15.56
N THR A 57 10.10 -22.08 -15.81
CA THR A 57 11.11 -21.36 -15.01
C THR A 57 10.61 -21.06 -13.60
N ALA A 58 9.32 -20.71 -13.46
CA ALA A 58 8.68 -20.50 -12.17
C ALA A 58 8.70 -21.77 -11.31
N LEU A 59 8.65 -22.95 -11.94
CA LEU A 59 8.65 -24.24 -11.28
C LEU A 59 10.02 -24.92 -11.23
N ARG A 60 11.12 -24.18 -11.49
CA ARG A 60 12.48 -24.75 -11.60
C ARG A 60 12.95 -25.49 -10.35
N ASP A 61 12.45 -25.10 -9.18
CA ASP A 61 12.84 -25.68 -7.88
C ASP A 61 12.04 -26.96 -7.57
N HIS A 62 11.04 -27.30 -8.39
CA HIS A 62 10.34 -28.58 -8.35
C HIS A 62 11.03 -29.63 -9.24
N THR A 63 10.71 -30.90 -9.01
CA THR A 63 11.25 -31.99 -9.84
C THR A 63 10.81 -31.87 -11.30
N ALA A 64 11.59 -32.42 -12.23
CA ALA A 64 11.21 -32.40 -13.65
C ALA A 64 9.87 -33.10 -13.94
N ALA A 65 9.48 -34.09 -13.10
CA ALA A 65 8.17 -34.72 -13.19
C ALA A 65 7.05 -33.76 -12.76
N ASP A 66 7.27 -33.02 -11.68
CA ASP A 66 6.32 -32.02 -11.17
C ASP A 66 6.17 -30.84 -12.13
N GLN A 67 7.26 -30.34 -12.71
CA GLN A 67 7.23 -29.26 -13.71
C GLN A 67 6.30 -29.58 -14.89
N ARG A 68 6.23 -30.85 -15.32
CA ARG A 68 5.32 -31.30 -16.38
C ARG A 68 3.89 -31.52 -15.88
N ARG A 69 3.74 -32.05 -14.66
CA ARG A 69 2.45 -32.49 -14.12
C ARG A 69 1.63 -31.36 -13.51
N LEU A 70 2.26 -30.44 -12.80
CA LEU A 70 1.57 -29.42 -12.00
C LEU A 70 0.74 -28.44 -12.83
N PRO A 71 1.23 -27.87 -13.96
CA PRO A 71 0.39 -27.06 -14.83
C PRO A 71 -0.85 -27.83 -15.30
N ALA A 72 -0.67 -29.11 -15.61
CA ALA A 72 -1.77 -29.95 -16.06
C ALA A 72 -2.85 -30.14 -14.99
N LEU A 73 -2.43 -30.44 -13.75
CA LEU A 73 -3.32 -30.56 -12.59
C LEU A 73 -4.04 -29.25 -12.25
N LEU A 74 -3.33 -28.13 -12.27
CA LEU A 74 -3.93 -26.82 -11.96
C LEU A 74 -4.96 -26.39 -13.02
N SER A 75 -4.90 -26.99 -14.21
CA SER A 75 -5.89 -26.81 -15.29
C SER A 75 -7.08 -27.77 -15.20
N GLU A 76 -7.17 -28.60 -14.16
CA GLU A 76 -8.27 -29.55 -14.01
C GLU A 76 -9.43 -28.91 -13.24
N PRO A 77 -10.65 -28.90 -13.79
CA PRO A 77 -11.81 -28.42 -13.05
C PRO A 77 -12.20 -29.48 -12.02
N VAL A 78 -12.32 -29.06 -10.76
CA VAL A 78 -12.63 -29.97 -9.65
C VAL A 78 -13.74 -29.38 -8.79
N LEU A 79 -14.55 -30.26 -8.19
CA LEU A 79 -15.65 -29.86 -7.29
C LEU A 79 -16.65 -28.88 -7.93
N GLY A 80 -16.83 -28.94 -9.25
CA GLY A 80 -17.69 -28.02 -10.00
C GLY A 80 -17.22 -26.56 -10.00
N ARG A 81 -15.94 -26.30 -9.65
CA ARG A 81 -15.36 -24.97 -9.60
C ARG A 81 -14.46 -24.70 -10.82
N PRO A 82 -14.25 -23.42 -11.19
CA PRO A 82 -13.29 -23.06 -12.22
C PRO A 82 -11.88 -23.57 -11.90
N VAL A 83 -11.11 -23.82 -12.95
CA VAL A 83 -9.70 -24.21 -12.87
C VAL A 83 -8.88 -23.11 -12.19
N LYS A 84 -7.73 -23.48 -11.61
CA LYS A 84 -6.78 -22.51 -11.03
C LYS A 84 -5.89 -21.90 -12.12
N LEU A 85 -5.61 -22.66 -13.17
CA LEU A 85 -4.79 -22.26 -14.31
C LEU A 85 -5.52 -22.59 -15.61
N HIS A 86 -5.99 -21.58 -16.32
CA HIS A 86 -6.58 -21.74 -17.65
C HIS A 86 -5.49 -22.04 -18.67
N ARG A 87 -5.82 -22.82 -19.69
CA ARG A 87 -4.99 -23.10 -20.86
C ARG A 87 -5.49 -22.31 -22.06
N ARG A 88 -4.60 -22.07 -23.02
CA ARG A 88 -4.94 -21.42 -24.28
C ARG A 88 -6.18 -22.06 -24.92
N GLY A 89 -7.18 -21.22 -25.19
CA GLY A 89 -8.47 -21.63 -25.75
C GLY A 89 -9.60 -21.78 -24.72
N ASP A 90 -9.29 -21.80 -23.43
CA ASP A 90 -10.33 -21.82 -22.40
C ASP A 90 -11.14 -20.52 -22.39
N GLU A 91 -12.45 -20.63 -22.18
CA GLU A 91 -13.36 -19.51 -22.03
C GLU A 91 -13.73 -19.34 -20.56
N CYS A 92 -13.37 -18.19 -19.98
CA CYS A 92 -13.75 -17.85 -18.63
C CYS A 92 -13.89 -16.33 -18.48
N ALA A 93 -14.90 -15.87 -17.73
CA ALA A 93 -15.12 -14.46 -17.46
C ALA A 93 -13.95 -13.76 -16.75
N CYS A 94 -13.05 -14.52 -16.12
CA CYS A 94 -11.86 -13.95 -15.49
C CYS A 94 -10.75 -13.58 -16.50
N ILE A 95 -10.84 -14.00 -17.77
CA ILE A 95 -9.83 -13.74 -18.80
C ILE A 95 -10.19 -12.39 -19.45
N PRO A 96 -9.46 -11.30 -19.15
CA PRO A 96 -9.94 -9.95 -19.44
C PRO A 96 -9.90 -9.56 -20.91
N ARG A 97 -8.99 -10.15 -21.70
CA ARG A 97 -8.78 -9.77 -23.11
C ARG A 97 -8.74 -10.96 -24.08
N GLY A 98 -9.16 -12.14 -23.64
CA GLY A 98 -9.02 -13.38 -24.41
C GLY A 98 -7.56 -13.86 -24.50
N TRP A 99 -7.26 -14.61 -25.56
CA TRP A 99 -5.96 -15.25 -25.78
C TRP A 99 -5.22 -14.62 -26.96
N ASP A 100 -4.20 -13.80 -26.67
CA ASP A 100 -3.28 -13.31 -27.71
C ASP A 100 -2.27 -14.41 -28.10
N GLU A 101 -1.60 -14.23 -29.23
CA GLU A 101 -0.51 -15.12 -29.65
C GLU A 101 0.64 -15.12 -28.63
N GLY A 102 1.17 -16.31 -28.34
CA GLY A 102 2.32 -16.51 -27.46
C GLY A 102 2.01 -16.77 -25.98
N TRP A 103 0.74 -16.68 -25.55
CA TRP A 103 0.34 -17.06 -24.19
C TRP A 103 -0.20 -18.49 -24.15
N ASP A 104 0.28 -19.27 -23.18
CA ASP A 104 -0.08 -20.68 -23.00
C ASP A 104 -1.05 -20.87 -21.84
N PHE A 105 -0.91 -20.04 -20.80
CA PHE A 105 -1.73 -20.13 -19.59
C PHE A 105 -2.21 -18.77 -19.10
N TYR A 106 -3.30 -18.80 -18.33
CA TYR A 106 -3.83 -17.65 -17.59
C TYR A 106 -4.23 -18.06 -16.18
N ILE A 107 -3.78 -17.30 -15.18
CA ILE A 107 -4.06 -17.62 -13.77
C ILE A 107 -5.45 -17.10 -13.38
N HIS A 108 -6.30 -18.00 -12.90
CA HIS A 108 -7.69 -17.67 -12.58
C HIS A 108 -7.79 -16.56 -11.53
N GLU A 109 -8.62 -15.55 -11.82
CA GLU A 109 -8.86 -14.37 -10.96
C GLU A 109 -7.60 -13.59 -10.57
N PHE A 110 -6.52 -13.64 -11.36
CA PHE A 110 -5.27 -12.93 -11.03
C PHE A 110 -5.51 -11.43 -10.74
N LEU A 111 -6.19 -10.73 -11.65
CA LEU A 111 -6.44 -9.28 -11.56
C LEU A 111 -7.50 -8.89 -10.51
N LYS A 112 -8.26 -9.85 -9.98
CA LYS A 112 -9.18 -9.61 -8.87
C LYS A 112 -8.43 -9.33 -7.58
N HIS A 113 -7.31 -10.03 -7.39
CA HIS A 113 -6.50 -9.94 -6.17
C HIS A 113 -5.23 -9.11 -6.38
N ASN A 114 -4.68 -9.09 -7.59
CA ASN A 114 -3.37 -8.50 -7.87
C ASN A 114 -3.51 -7.27 -8.76
N PRO A 115 -2.67 -6.23 -8.55
CA PRO A 115 -2.69 -5.07 -9.41
C PRO A 115 -2.23 -5.43 -10.82
N SER A 116 -2.85 -4.80 -11.82
CA SER A 116 -2.38 -4.89 -13.20
C SER A 116 -1.01 -4.22 -13.38
N LYS A 117 -0.33 -4.54 -14.49
CA LYS A 117 0.86 -3.87 -15.00
C LYS A 117 0.66 -2.37 -15.00
N ARG A 118 -0.43 -1.89 -15.60
CA ARG A 118 -0.75 -0.45 -15.67
C ARG A 118 -0.81 0.17 -14.27
N GLN A 119 -1.54 -0.44 -13.34
CA GLN A 119 -1.66 0.06 -11.97
C GLN A 119 -0.32 0.07 -11.24
N LYS A 120 0.48 -0.99 -11.39
CA LYS A 120 1.82 -1.08 -10.77
C LYS A 120 2.78 -0.06 -11.35
N THR A 121 2.85 0.07 -12.68
CA THR A 121 3.67 1.09 -13.36
C THR A 121 3.28 2.50 -12.93
N LEU A 122 1.99 2.80 -12.82
CA LEU A 122 1.49 4.09 -12.35
C LEU A 122 1.92 4.35 -10.90
N ARG A 123 1.68 3.39 -9.99
CA ARG A 123 2.07 3.52 -8.58
C ARG A 123 3.58 3.71 -8.42
N ASP A 124 4.38 2.96 -9.16
CA ASP A 124 5.83 3.06 -9.15
C ASP A 124 6.31 4.40 -9.76
N GLY A 125 5.63 4.91 -10.78
CA GLY A 125 5.83 6.26 -11.32
C GLY A 125 5.58 7.33 -10.26
N LYS A 126 4.39 7.33 -9.65
CA LYS A 126 4.03 8.28 -8.58
C LYS A 126 4.97 8.21 -7.39
N ARG A 127 5.41 7.02 -6.99
CA ARG A 127 6.41 6.86 -5.93
C ARG A 127 7.75 7.49 -6.32
N ARG A 128 8.19 7.35 -7.58
CA ARG A 128 9.41 8.00 -8.09
C ARG A 128 9.25 9.52 -8.09
N ASP A 129 8.10 10.03 -8.54
CA ASP A 129 7.82 11.47 -8.54
C ASP A 129 7.96 12.08 -7.12
N LEU A 130 7.39 11.42 -6.12
CA LEU A 130 7.47 11.86 -4.72
C LEU A 130 8.87 11.67 -4.09
N ALA A 131 9.67 10.76 -4.63
CA ALA A 131 11.04 10.52 -4.20
C ALA A 131 12.04 11.47 -4.87
N ASP A 132 11.69 12.06 -6.02
CA ASP A 132 12.55 12.96 -6.79
C ASP A 132 12.63 14.34 -6.11
N PRO A 133 13.81 14.71 -5.55
CA PRO A 133 13.98 16.01 -4.91
C PRO A 133 13.97 17.18 -5.89
N GLY A 134 14.43 16.98 -7.14
CA GLY A 134 14.45 18.01 -8.16
C GLY A 134 13.04 18.38 -8.62
N LEU A 135 12.22 17.36 -8.90
CA LEU A 135 10.82 17.54 -9.22
C LEU A 135 10.05 18.23 -8.09
N ARG A 136 10.29 17.81 -6.85
CA ARG A 136 9.67 18.42 -5.67
C ARG A 136 10.10 19.86 -5.44
N ALA A 137 11.36 20.20 -5.70
CA ALA A 137 11.88 21.56 -5.62
C ALA A 137 11.29 22.45 -6.73
N LEU A 138 11.15 21.93 -7.95
CA LEU A 138 10.52 22.62 -9.07
C LEU A 138 9.06 22.96 -8.74
N VAL A 139 8.28 21.97 -8.28
CA VAL A 139 6.88 22.18 -7.89
C VAL A 139 6.79 23.13 -6.68
N LEU A 140 7.70 23.01 -5.72
CA LEU A 140 7.75 23.90 -4.55
C LEU A 140 7.98 25.37 -4.97
N HIS A 141 8.93 25.59 -5.88
CA HIS A 141 9.27 26.90 -6.42
C HIS A 141 8.09 27.49 -7.23
N ARG A 142 7.48 26.69 -8.11
CA ARG A 142 6.34 27.10 -8.93
C ARG A 142 5.14 27.52 -8.06
N ASP A 143 4.83 26.75 -7.02
CA ASP A 143 3.61 26.94 -6.24
C ASP A 143 3.80 27.83 -5.00
N GLY A 144 5.04 28.25 -4.69
CA GLY A 144 5.35 29.20 -3.61
C GLY A 144 5.01 28.71 -2.20
N SER A 145 4.92 27.40 -1.98
CA SER A 145 4.40 26.78 -0.74
C SER A 145 2.91 27.03 -0.46
N TYR A 146 2.10 27.44 -1.44
CA TYR A 146 0.66 27.61 -1.27
C TYR A 146 -0.12 26.44 -1.84
N CYS A 147 -1.21 26.06 -1.17
CA CYS A 147 -2.11 25.01 -1.66
C CYS A 147 -2.70 25.41 -3.01
N ARG A 148 -2.56 24.59 -4.04
CA ARG A 148 -3.15 24.85 -5.38
C ARG A 148 -4.65 24.62 -5.46
N TYR A 149 -5.28 24.10 -4.42
CA TYR A 149 -6.74 23.93 -4.37
C TYR A 149 -7.46 25.03 -3.61
N CYS A 150 -6.82 25.62 -2.61
CA CYS A 150 -7.46 26.65 -1.79
C CYS A 150 -6.67 27.94 -1.61
N TRP A 151 -5.40 27.96 -2.00
CA TRP A 151 -4.40 28.99 -1.68
C TRP A 151 -4.02 29.11 -0.21
N SER A 152 -4.43 28.20 0.68
CA SER A 152 -3.91 28.24 2.04
C SER A 152 -2.39 28.12 2.07
N GLY A 153 -1.73 28.95 2.89
CA GLY A 153 -0.27 28.92 3.03
C GLY A 153 0.32 30.17 3.71
N PRO A 154 1.66 30.30 3.76
CA PRO A 154 2.63 29.30 3.28
C PRO A 154 2.56 28.00 4.11
N LEU A 155 2.46 26.86 3.42
CA LEU A 155 2.43 25.53 4.03
C LEU A 155 3.85 25.10 4.38
N ASN A 156 3.99 24.27 5.40
CA ASN A 156 5.26 23.63 5.68
C ASN A 156 5.10 22.18 6.14
N ASN A 157 6.17 21.39 5.95
CA ASN A 157 6.18 19.96 6.28
C ASN A 157 6.15 19.69 7.79
N LYS A 158 6.48 20.70 8.62
CA LYS A 158 6.60 20.60 10.08
C LYS A 158 5.33 21.02 10.83
N LEU A 159 4.37 21.67 10.16
CA LEU A 159 3.17 22.27 10.77
C LEU A 159 2.24 21.20 11.37
N GLY A 160 2.35 19.95 10.91
CA GLY A 160 1.62 18.80 11.44
C GLY A 160 2.24 18.08 12.65
N ALA A 161 3.34 18.58 13.20
CA ALA A 161 3.86 18.13 14.50
C ALA A 161 3.34 18.98 15.67
N ALA A 162 2.51 19.99 15.39
CA ALA A 162 1.95 20.87 16.42
C ALA A 162 0.88 20.14 17.23
N LYS A 163 0.83 20.40 18.54
CA LYS A 163 -0.17 19.92 19.51
C LYS A 163 -1.64 20.25 19.15
N PHE A 164 -1.91 20.89 18.01
CA PHE A 164 -3.21 21.43 17.61
C PHE A 164 -3.70 20.74 16.32
N PRO A 165 -4.85 20.04 16.34
CA PRO A 165 -5.39 19.31 15.18
C PRO A 165 -5.63 20.17 13.94
N GLU A 166 -5.98 21.44 14.11
CA GLU A 166 -6.22 22.36 13.00
C GLU A 166 -4.95 22.68 12.21
N ALA A 167 -3.79 22.74 12.87
CA ALA A 167 -2.51 23.00 12.20
C ALA A 167 -2.04 21.80 11.36
N ALA A 168 -2.41 20.58 11.76
CA ALA A 168 -2.12 19.37 10.99
C ALA A 168 -2.81 19.35 9.62
N GLN A 169 -4.00 19.95 9.50
CA GLN A 169 -4.72 20.05 8.23
C GLN A 169 -4.02 20.96 7.20
N LEU A 170 -3.11 21.83 7.66
CA LEU A 170 -2.29 22.74 6.85
C LEU A 170 -0.88 22.18 6.59
N ARG A 171 -0.65 20.89 6.84
CA ARG A 171 0.60 20.23 6.46
C ARG A 171 0.77 20.25 4.94
N LEU A 172 1.97 20.60 4.49
CA LEU A 172 2.35 20.55 3.07
C LEU A 172 2.37 19.09 2.60
N THR A 173 1.67 18.83 1.49
CA THR A 173 1.67 17.57 0.77
C THR A 173 1.84 17.85 -0.72
N TYR A 174 2.26 16.82 -1.47
CA TYR A 174 2.24 16.84 -2.92
C TYR A 174 1.07 15.97 -3.39
N ASP A 175 0.32 16.44 -4.37
CA ASP A 175 -0.83 15.74 -4.92
C ASP A 175 -0.72 15.63 -6.44
N HIS A 176 -1.10 14.46 -6.98
CA HIS A 176 -1.20 14.24 -8.41
C HIS A 176 -2.57 14.73 -8.88
N VAL A 177 -2.60 15.72 -9.78
CA VAL A 177 -3.84 16.37 -10.24
C VAL A 177 -4.76 15.32 -10.90
N ASP A 178 -4.25 14.65 -11.93
CA ASP A 178 -4.81 13.44 -12.52
C ASP A 178 -4.31 12.20 -11.75
N PRO A 179 -5.20 11.47 -11.06
CA PRO A 179 -4.85 10.25 -10.34
C PRO A 179 -4.42 9.10 -11.26
N GLU A 180 -4.69 9.15 -12.56
CA GLU A 180 -4.32 8.11 -13.52
C GLU A 180 -3.00 8.37 -14.26
N ALA A 181 -2.33 9.50 -13.98
CA ALA A 181 -1.08 9.88 -14.61
C ALA A 181 0.07 10.10 -13.60
N PRO A 182 1.34 9.91 -14.01
CA PRO A 182 2.51 10.39 -13.26
C PRO A 182 2.63 11.92 -13.38
N ALA A 183 3.56 12.53 -12.65
CA ALA A 183 3.77 13.98 -12.60
C ALA A 183 4.21 14.61 -13.94
N GLY A 184 4.94 13.84 -14.75
CA GLY A 184 5.66 14.34 -15.92
C GLY A 184 6.99 15.02 -15.56
N PRO A 185 7.89 15.25 -16.54
CA PRO A 185 9.21 15.83 -16.31
C PRO A 185 9.15 17.24 -15.70
N ASP A 186 8.12 18.01 -16.07
CA ASP A 186 7.97 19.41 -15.68
C ASP A 186 7.10 19.56 -14.41
N GLY A 187 6.68 18.45 -13.81
CA GLY A 187 5.77 18.43 -12.66
C GLY A 187 4.39 19.01 -12.97
N ALA A 188 3.96 19.01 -14.23
CA ALA A 188 2.66 19.56 -14.66
C ALA A 188 1.48 18.89 -13.93
N ASN A 189 1.58 17.58 -13.70
CA ASN A 189 0.56 16.80 -13.00
C ASN A 189 0.83 16.65 -11.48
N LEU A 190 1.74 17.44 -10.90
CA LEU A 190 2.05 17.41 -9.47
C LEU A 190 1.95 18.81 -8.89
N VAL A 191 1.21 18.98 -7.80
CA VAL A 191 0.96 20.28 -7.16
C VAL A 191 1.20 20.23 -5.66
N ILE A 192 1.49 21.39 -5.06
CA ILE A 192 1.40 21.54 -3.60
C ILE A 192 -0.08 21.57 -3.20
N ALA A 193 -0.43 20.76 -2.20
CA ALA A 193 -1.73 20.77 -1.55
C ALA A 193 -1.57 20.74 -0.03
N CYS A 194 -2.50 21.36 0.70
CA CYS A 194 -2.62 21.09 2.13
C CYS A 194 -3.24 19.70 2.34
N GLN A 195 -2.92 19.06 3.47
CA GLN A 195 -3.43 17.73 3.80
C GLN A 195 -4.96 17.64 3.71
N ARG A 196 -5.68 18.66 4.17
CA ARG A 196 -7.16 18.70 4.08
C ARG A 196 -7.66 18.62 2.64
N CYS A 197 -7.13 19.45 1.74
CA CYS A 197 -7.57 19.46 0.35
C CYS A 197 -7.17 18.18 -0.38
N ASN A 198 -5.96 17.68 -0.14
CA ASN A 198 -5.50 16.43 -0.73
C ASN A 198 -6.40 15.25 -0.32
N GLN A 199 -6.74 15.15 0.97
CA GLN A 199 -7.68 14.14 1.47
C GLN A 199 -9.09 14.30 0.90
N ALA A 200 -9.58 15.54 0.80
CA ALA A 200 -10.91 15.83 0.24
C ALA A 200 -11.02 15.48 -1.25
N LYS A 201 -9.97 15.74 -2.05
CA LYS A 201 -9.91 15.32 -3.46
C LYS A 201 -9.82 13.81 -3.60
N GLY A 202 -9.00 13.15 -2.76
CA GLY A 202 -8.81 11.72 -2.78
C GLY A 202 -8.35 11.20 -4.16
N PRO A 203 -8.82 10.03 -4.61
CA PRO A 203 -8.44 9.44 -5.89
C PRO A 203 -9.23 10.02 -7.09
N CYS A 204 -9.80 11.22 -6.96
CA CYS A 204 -10.58 11.86 -8.02
C CYS A 204 -9.76 12.91 -8.77
N THR A 205 -10.20 13.27 -9.98
CA THR A 205 -9.72 14.49 -10.66
C THR A 205 -10.31 15.74 -9.98
N PRO A 206 -9.72 16.93 -10.16
CA PRO A 206 -10.25 18.20 -9.68
C PRO A 206 -11.72 18.44 -10.04
N GLU A 207 -12.11 18.08 -11.26
CA GLU A 207 -13.45 18.29 -11.80
C GLU A 207 -14.47 17.40 -11.07
N VAL A 208 -14.13 16.13 -10.87
CA VAL A 208 -14.98 15.18 -10.15
C VAL A 208 -15.09 15.54 -8.67
N ALA A 209 -14.02 16.06 -8.07
CA ALA A 209 -14.01 16.50 -6.67
C ALA A 209 -14.65 17.89 -6.46
N GLY A 210 -14.94 18.64 -7.52
CA GLY A 210 -15.37 20.04 -7.41
C GLY A 210 -14.29 20.96 -6.82
N MET A 211 -13.01 20.63 -7.04
CA MET A 211 -11.84 21.29 -6.44
C MET A 211 -10.89 21.80 -7.53
N PRO A 212 -11.22 22.90 -8.24
CA PRO A 212 -10.40 23.37 -9.35
C PRO A 212 -8.97 23.72 -8.91
N VAL A 213 -8.00 23.41 -9.78
CA VAL A 213 -6.60 23.81 -9.57
C VAL A 213 -6.49 25.31 -9.84
N LEU A 214 -6.24 26.08 -8.79
CA LEU A 214 -5.99 27.52 -8.84
C LEU A 214 -4.65 27.82 -9.50
N PRO A 215 -4.43 29.01 -10.10
CA PRO A 215 -3.12 29.38 -10.62
C PRO A 215 -2.08 29.50 -9.49
N ALA A 216 -0.81 29.42 -9.85
CA ALA A 216 0.27 29.71 -8.91
C ALA A 216 0.17 31.18 -8.48
N PRO A 217 0.36 31.50 -7.19
CA PRO A 217 0.39 32.88 -6.76
C PRO A 217 1.58 33.59 -7.40
N THR A 218 1.35 34.80 -7.90
CA THR A 218 2.43 35.71 -8.30
C THR A 218 3.24 36.13 -7.08
N ALA A 219 4.46 36.66 -7.30
CA ALA A 219 5.29 37.15 -6.20
C ALA A 219 4.59 38.25 -5.37
N GLU A 220 3.83 39.12 -6.02
CA GLU A 220 3.05 40.18 -5.39
C GLU A 220 1.88 39.61 -4.57
N GLU A 221 1.11 38.67 -5.13
CA GLU A 221 0.03 37.99 -4.42
C GLU A 221 0.57 37.21 -3.20
N ALA A 222 1.67 36.47 -3.38
CA ALA A 222 2.30 35.71 -2.32
C ALA A 222 2.81 36.60 -1.18
N ALA A 223 3.29 37.81 -1.48
CA ALA A 223 3.73 38.80 -0.48
C ALA A 223 2.55 39.51 0.22
N ALA A 224 1.41 39.64 -0.46
CA ALA A 224 0.20 40.27 0.07
C ALA A 224 -0.63 39.32 0.95
N LEU A 225 -0.47 38.00 0.82
CA LEU A 225 -1.19 37.02 1.63
C LEU A 225 -0.65 36.98 3.06
N PRO A 226 -1.52 36.97 4.08
CA PRO A 226 -1.09 36.87 5.47
C PRO A 226 -0.41 35.52 5.75
N VAL A 227 0.51 35.51 6.70
CA VAL A 227 1.09 34.27 7.22
C VAL A 227 -0.03 33.41 7.81
N ASN A 228 -0.12 32.14 7.39
CA ASN A 228 -1.24 31.23 7.69
C ASN A 228 -2.57 31.64 7.04
N PHE A 229 -2.53 32.27 5.86
CA PHE A 229 -3.72 32.51 5.06
C PHE A 229 -4.54 31.23 4.95
N ARG A 230 -5.77 31.30 5.46
CA ARG A 230 -6.77 30.25 5.24
C ARG A 230 -7.48 30.62 3.95
N GLY A 231 -7.17 29.86 2.92
CA GLY A 231 -7.58 30.06 1.55
C GLY A 231 -9.09 30.10 1.31
N LYS A 232 -9.49 30.63 0.14
CA LYS A 232 -10.88 31.00 -0.25
C LYS A 232 -11.92 29.87 -0.13
N TYR A 233 -11.50 28.62 -0.11
CA TYR A 233 -12.37 27.45 -0.04
C TYR A 233 -12.44 26.93 1.40
N THR A 234 -12.81 27.81 2.34
CA THR A 234 -13.50 27.35 3.54
C THR A 234 -14.86 26.83 3.09
N LEU A 235 -14.90 25.50 2.96
CA LEU A 235 -16.12 24.69 2.79
C LEU A 235 -16.68 24.68 1.36
N LEU A 236 -16.98 23.46 0.92
CA LEU A 236 -18.20 23.18 0.18
C LEU A 236 -19.36 23.96 0.85
N GLY A 237 -19.63 25.17 0.36
CA GLY A 237 -20.84 25.96 0.61
C GLY A 237 -21.11 26.51 2.01
N ARG A 238 -20.25 27.36 2.59
CA ARG A 238 -20.76 28.48 3.43
C ARG A 238 -19.94 29.75 3.23
N PRO A 239 -20.55 30.89 2.87
CA PRO A 239 -19.86 32.18 2.86
C PRO A 239 -19.45 32.56 4.29
N ASN A 240 -18.36 33.31 4.36
CA ASN A 240 -17.73 33.79 5.56
C ASN A 240 -18.63 34.87 6.21
N GLU A 241 -19.63 34.46 7.00
CA GLU A 241 -20.37 35.40 7.84
C GLU A 241 -19.49 35.75 9.04
N THR A 242 -18.95 36.97 9.00
CA THR A 242 -18.32 37.63 10.15
C THR A 242 -19.32 37.71 11.31
N PRO A 243 -18.96 37.29 12.54
CA PRO A 243 -19.84 37.49 13.68
C PRO A 243 -19.72 38.93 14.18
N ASP A 244 -20.39 39.85 13.49
CA ASP A 244 -20.79 41.15 14.05
C ASP A 244 -22.13 40.96 14.77
N HIS A 245 -22.13 40.41 15.98
CA HIS A 245 -23.17 40.75 16.95
C HIS A 245 -22.75 40.49 18.41
N PRO A 246 -23.11 41.40 19.33
CA PRO A 246 -22.53 41.48 20.65
C PRO A 246 -23.02 40.35 21.54
N LEU A 247 -22.12 39.90 22.42
CA LEU A 247 -22.40 38.96 23.50
C LEU A 247 -23.61 39.44 24.30
N ASN A 248 -24.76 38.79 24.11
CA ASN A 248 -25.88 38.91 25.03
C ASN A 248 -26.06 37.56 25.74
N GLN A 249 -25.64 37.54 27.00
CA GLN A 249 -25.88 36.46 27.95
C GLN A 249 -27.38 36.18 28.01
N ARG A 250 -27.78 34.96 27.64
CA ARG A 250 -29.05 34.38 28.08
C ARG A 250 -28.81 32.99 28.61
N GLU A 251 -29.47 32.78 29.74
CA GLU A 251 -29.28 31.76 30.74
C GLU A 251 -29.48 30.34 30.20
N ILE A 252 -28.64 29.43 30.66
CA ILE A 252 -28.75 28.00 30.46
C ILE A 252 -29.93 27.52 31.30
N THR A 253 -31.00 27.10 30.65
CA THR A 253 -32.02 26.22 31.25
C THR A 253 -31.89 24.85 30.61
N ASP A 254 -31.42 23.89 31.40
CA ASP A 254 -31.39 22.46 31.06
C ASP A 254 -32.81 21.90 30.87
N PRO A 255 -33.08 21.12 29.81
CA PRO A 255 -34.18 20.18 29.81
C PRO A 255 -33.69 18.79 30.23
N VAL A 256 -33.98 18.49 31.49
CA VAL A 256 -34.46 17.22 32.07
C VAL A 256 -34.18 15.95 31.25
N ILE A 257 -33.22 15.15 31.74
CA ILE A 257 -33.12 13.70 31.54
C ILE A 257 -33.73 13.04 32.77
N ASP A 258 -34.66 12.10 32.60
CA ASP A 258 -34.91 11.00 33.55
C ASP A 258 -35.88 9.95 32.96
N PRO A 259 -36.06 8.74 33.55
CA PRO A 259 -35.10 7.75 34.08
C PRO A 259 -35.31 6.35 33.47
N TYR A 260 -34.32 5.47 33.57
CA TYR A 260 -34.53 4.20 34.28
C TYR A 260 -33.21 3.70 34.87
N ILE A 261 -33.24 3.49 36.19
CA ILE A 261 -32.18 3.05 37.09
C ILE A 261 -32.46 1.57 37.42
N ASP A 262 -31.42 0.73 37.52
CA ASP A 262 -31.18 -0.10 38.73
C ASP A 262 -29.80 -0.81 38.68
N PRO A 263 -29.28 -1.35 39.79
CA PRO A 263 -28.26 -0.73 40.64
C PRO A 263 -26.97 -1.60 40.59
N THR A 264 -25.81 -1.23 41.11
CA THR A 264 -25.49 -1.24 42.53
C THR A 264 -24.06 -0.70 42.62
N ILE A 265 -23.90 0.36 43.40
CA ILE A 265 -22.61 0.81 43.92
C ILE A 265 -22.31 -0.11 45.11
N ASP A 266 -21.06 -0.56 45.27
CA ASP A 266 -20.36 -0.28 46.51
C ASP A 266 -18.83 -0.37 46.37
N PRO A 267 -18.10 0.44 47.16
CA PRO A 267 -16.72 0.85 46.94
C PRO A 267 -15.75 -0.20 47.51
N HIS A 268 -14.44 -0.01 47.35
CA HIS A 268 -13.48 -0.10 48.47
C HIS A 268 -12.05 0.14 47.96
N GLY A 269 -11.36 1.07 48.65
CA GLY A 269 -9.91 1.15 48.68
C GLY A 269 -9.34 0.32 49.82
N ASP A 270 -8.16 -0.23 49.53
CA ASP A 270 -7.01 -0.60 50.36
C ASP A 270 -7.04 -1.73 51.42
N LEU A 271 -5.97 -2.54 51.32
CA LEU A 271 -5.21 -3.32 52.31
C LEU A 271 -5.47 -4.84 52.52
N ASP A 272 -4.45 -5.61 52.11
CA ASP A 272 -3.75 -6.75 52.73
C ASP A 272 -4.43 -8.06 53.23
N ALA A 273 -3.70 -9.15 52.93
CA ALA A 273 -3.50 -10.41 53.66
C ALA A 273 -4.37 -11.67 53.36
N GLY A 274 -3.70 -12.71 52.83
CA GLY A 274 -3.78 -14.09 53.36
C GLY A 274 -4.61 -15.15 52.60
N PRO A 275 -4.10 -16.39 52.38
CA PRO A 275 -4.77 -17.44 51.60
C PRO A 275 -5.52 -18.49 52.46
N GLY A 276 -6.56 -19.14 51.91
CA GLY A 276 -7.24 -20.29 52.53
C GLY A 276 -8.49 -20.81 51.79
N PRO A 277 -8.96 -22.06 52.03
CA PRO A 277 -9.30 -23.01 50.96
C PRO A 277 -10.81 -23.35 50.75
N VAL A 278 -11.07 -24.02 49.59
CA VAL A 278 -12.19 -24.88 49.11
C VAL A 278 -13.03 -25.62 50.21
N PRO A 279 -14.29 -26.11 49.99
CA PRO A 279 -14.76 -26.86 48.79
C PRO A 279 -16.26 -26.89 48.40
N SER A 280 -16.49 -27.39 47.16
CA SER A 280 -17.51 -28.35 46.65
C SER A 280 -18.97 -28.28 47.15
N LEU A 281 -19.94 -28.33 46.22
CA LEU A 281 -20.89 -29.45 46.12
C LEU A 281 -21.82 -29.35 44.89
N ALA A 282 -21.93 -30.50 44.22
CA ALA A 282 -23.12 -31.13 43.64
C ALA A 282 -23.88 -30.49 42.45
N ARG A 283 -23.72 -31.20 41.34
CA ARG A 283 -24.56 -31.30 40.12
C ARG A 283 -25.92 -31.97 40.45
N PRO A 284 -26.98 -31.69 39.67
CA PRO A 284 -27.66 -32.79 38.97
C PRO A 284 -27.95 -32.47 37.49
N GLU A 285 -28.24 -33.54 36.74
CA GLU A 285 -28.18 -33.66 35.28
C GLU A 285 -29.51 -33.45 34.54
N CYS A 286 -29.42 -32.85 33.34
CA CYS A 286 -30.15 -33.12 32.06
C CYS A 286 -31.69 -32.90 31.99
N PRO A 287 -32.34 -32.77 30.81
CA PRO A 287 -31.86 -32.92 29.42
C PRO A 287 -32.36 -31.88 28.36
N GLY A 288 -31.68 -31.82 27.21
CA GLY A 288 -32.29 -31.72 25.87
C GLY A 288 -32.86 -30.38 25.37
N HIS A 289 -32.11 -29.68 24.50
CA HIS A 289 -32.62 -29.11 23.23
C HIS A 289 -31.46 -28.54 22.38
N THR A 290 -31.36 -28.96 21.12
CA THR A 290 -30.72 -28.24 20.01
C THR A 290 -31.78 -27.35 19.33
N PRO A 291 -31.45 -26.53 18.31
CA PRO A 291 -30.26 -25.70 18.04
C PRO A 291 -30.68 -24.21 17.83
N ASP A 292 -29.74 -23.28 17.66
CA ASP A 292 -29.75 -22.21 16.63
C ASP A 292 -28.89 -20.98 17.01
N HIS A 293 -28.03 -20.60 16.05
CA HIS A 293 -27.39 -19.31 15.77
C HIS A 293 -27.04 -18.32 16.91
N PRO A 294 -25.77 -17.88 16.92
CA PRO A 294 -25.49 -16.45 17.02
C PRO A 294 -24.79 -15.90 15.78
N CYS A 295 -25.37 -14.84 15.24
CA CYS A 295 -24.68 -13.85 14.42
C CYS A 295 -23.72 -13.07 15.32
N ASP A 296 -22.41 -13.29 15.16
CA ASP A 296 -21.41 -12.40 15.77
C ASP A 296 -20.99 -11.32 14.78
N VAL A 297 -21.37 -10.10 15.16
CA VAL A 297 -21.01 -8.84 14.55
C VAL A 297 -19.53 -8.55 14.79
N ILE A 298 -18.86 -8.21 13.71
CA ILE A 298 -17.45 -7.86 13.60
C ILE A 298 -17.16 -6.59 14.42
N ALA A 299 -16.22 -6.69 15.36
CA ALA A 299 -15.48 -5.55 15.91
C ALA A 299 -14.26 -5.24 15.01
N PRO A 300 -13.97 -3.97 14.67
CA PRO A 300 -12.78 -3.60 13.91
C PRO A 300 -11.55 -3.55 14.82
N LEU A 301 -10.64 -4.52 14.67
CA LEU A 301 -9.34 -4.50 15.33
C LEU A 301 -8.33 -3.68 14.53
N SER A 302 -7.99 -2.52 15.10
CA SER A 302 -6.90 -1.64 14.73
C SER A 302 -5.54 -2.34 14.83
N GLY A 303 -4.82 -2.40 13.71
CA GLY A 303 -3.45 -2.91 13.64
C GLY A 303 -2.44 -1.94 14.27
N SER A 304 -1.79 -2.38 15.35
CA SER A 304 -0.67 -1.70 15.99
C SER A 304 0.65 -2.04 15.28
N GLY A 305 1.32 -0.99 14.81
CA GLY A 305 2.61 -1.06 14.13
C GLY A 305 3.75 -1.51 15.03
N ARG A 306 4.67 -2.27 14.43
CA ARG A 306 5.91 -2.76 15.05
C ARG A 306 6.87 -1.60 15.29
N VAL A 307 7.25 -1.40 16.55
CA VAL A 307 8.43 -0.62 16.95
C VAL A 307 9.55 -1.61 17.25
N GLY A 308 10.62 -1.59 16.44
CA GLY A 308 11.84 -2.35 16.72
C GLY A 308 12.67 -1.65 17.81
N PRO A 309 13.37 -2.40 18.68
CA PRO A 309 14.15 -1.83 19.78
C PRO A 309 15.48 -1.21 19.30
N PRO A 310 16.05 -0.25 20.06
CA PRO A 310 17.26 0.48 19.68
C PRO A 310 18.53 -0.36 19.81
N VAL A 311 19.44 -0.21 18.85
CA VAL A 311 20.80 -0.78 18.87
C VAL A 311 21.68 0.05 19.79
N ILE A 312 22.11 -0.56 20.90
CA ILE A 312 23.13 -0.02 21.80
C ILE A 312 24.51 -0.25 21.14
N ARG A 313 25.26 0.84 20.93
CA ARG A 313 26.69 0.79 20.58
C ARG A 313 27.50 0.54 21.85
N SER A 314 28.29 -0.54 21.87
CA SER A 314 29.34 -0.73 22.86
C SER A 314 30.71 -0.64 22.19
N GLU A 315 31.49 0.35 22.60
CA GLU A 315 32.92 0.46 22.34
C GLU A 315 33.67 -0.59 23.18
N SER A 316 34.60 -1.31 22.55
CA SER A 316 35.75 -1.93 23.22
C SER A 316 36.78 -2.40 22.18
N ASN A 317 37.87 -1.64 22.01
CA ASN A 317 39.20 -2.17 21.66
C ASN A 317 39.73 -3.00 22.86
N PRO A 318 40.70 -3.96 22.75
CA PRO A 318 42.00 -3.91 21.99
C PRO A 318 42.50 -5.33 21.55
N PRO A 319 43.81 -5.67 21.44
CA PRO A 319 45.03 -4.96 21.01
C PRO A 319 45.71 -5.60 19.75
N GLU A 320 46.76 -4.92 19.29
CA GLU A 320 47.71 -5.29 18.22
C GLU A 320 48.40 -6.65 18.40
N ALA A 321 48.65 -7.34 17.27
CA ALA A 321 49.76 -8.27 17.12
C ALA A 321 50.35 -8.15 15.70
N ARG A 322 51.68 -8.04 15.67
CA ARG A 322 52.57 -7.96 14.52
C ARG A 322 52.62 -9.30 13.77
N ASP A 323 52.80 -9.29 12.44
CA ASP A 323 54.10 -9.48 11.77
C ASP A 323 53.99 -10.14 10.37
N ILE A 324 54.93 -9.75 9.49
CA ILE A 324 55.47 -10.43 8.28
C ILE A 324 54.58 -10.57 7.03
N GLY A 325 55.07 -10.04 5.89
CA GLY A 325 54.72 -10.59 4.57
C GLY A 325 54.93 -9.69 3.35
N SER A 326 56.18 -9.52 2.93
CA SER A 326 56.61 -8.89 1.67
C SER A 326 55.86 -9.35 0.42
N THR A 327 55.53 -8.44 -0.50
CA THR A 327 55.39 -8.76 -1.94
C THR A 327 55.77 -7.56 -2.83
N PRO A 328 56.46 -7.79 -3.97
CA PRO A 328 57.03 -6.73 -4.79
C PRO A 328 56.12 -6.31 -5.97
N HIS A 329 56.45 -5.11 -6.46
CA HIS A 329 55.95 -4.44 -7.66
C HIS A 329 55.75 -5.32 -8.90
N ARG A 330 54.68 -5.02 -9.66
CA ARG A 330 54.58 -5.34 -11.08
C ARG A 330 54.07 -4.11 -11.87
N PRO A 331 54.65 -3.76 -13.03
CA PRO A 331 54.40 -2.49 -13.70
C PRO A 331 53.22 -2.54 -14.67
N ALA A 332 52.66 -1.35 -14.90
CA ALA A 332 51.53 -1.07 -15.78
C ALA A 332 51.82 -1.42 -17.26
N THR A 333 50.90 -2.15 -17.88
CA THR A 333 50.91 -2.47 -19.31
C THR A 333 50.24 -1.33 -20.09
N GLN A 334 50.98 -0.74 -21.03
CA GLN A 334 50.51 0.29 -21.96
C GLN A 334 49.52 -0.31 -22.97
N ILE A 335 48.43 0.41 -23.20
CA ILE A 335 47.42 0.13 -24.23
C ILE A 335 47.88 0.79 -25.54
N PRO A 336 47.96 0.06 -26.67
CA PRO A 336 48.23 0.68 -27.96
C PRO A 336 46.98 1.36 -28.54
N HIS A 337 47.14 2.62 -28.93
CA HIS A 337 46.16 3.39 -29.69
C HIS A 337 45.97 2.81 -31.10
N ALA A 338 44.73 2.45 -31.42
CA ALA A 338 44.32 2.05 -32.76
C ALA A 338 44.10 3.28 -33.66
N VAL A 339 44.65 3.16 -34.87
CA VAL A 339 44.70 4.11 -35.97
C VAL A 339 43.30 4.32 -36.59
N GLN A 340 42.91 5.57 -36.81
CA GLN A 340 41.70 5.92 -37.59
C GLN A 340 41.96 5.82 -39.10
N PRO A 341 41.02 5.28 -39.90
CA PRO A 341 41.13 5.27 -41.36
C PRO A 341 40.70 6.61 -41.98
N GLN A 342 41.48 7.06 -42.95
CA GLN A 342 41.16 8.18 -43.87
C GLN A 342 40.14 7.71 -44.93
N PRO A 343 39.20 8.56 -45.37
CA PRO A 343 38.30 8.23 -46.48
C PRO A 343 38.98 8.44 -47.84
N GLU A 344 38.94 7.39 -48.67
CA GLU A 344 39.38 7.42 -50.07
C GLU A 344 38.44 8.26 -50.94
N GLY A 345 39.06 8.94 -51.90
CA GLY A 345 38.46 9.95 -52.76
C GLY A 345 37.57 9.42 -53.88
N ALA A 346 36.71 10.33 -54.32
CA ALA A 346 35.94 10.27 -55.55
C ALA A 346 36.88 10.31 -56.77
N ARG A 347 36.69 9.37 -57.69
CA ARG A 347 37.13 9.50 -59.09
C ARG A 347 35.97 10.04 -59.93
N SER A 348 36.27 11.08 -60.70
CA SER A 348 35.89 11.16 -62.10
C SER A 348 37.09 10.75 -62.93
#